data_AF-D0DSM1-F1
#
_entry.id   AF-D0DSM1-F1
#
_cell.length_a   1.000
_cell.length_b   1.000
_cell.length_c   1.000
_cell.angle_alpha   90.00
_cell.angle_beta   90.00
_cell.angle_gamma   90.00
#
_symmetry.space_group_name_H-M   'P 1'
#
loop_
_entity.id
_entity.type
_entity.pdbx_description
1 polymer ?
#
loop_
_entity_poly.entity_id
_entity_poly.type
_entity_poly.pdbx_seq_one_letter_code
_entity_poly.pdbx_strand_id
1 'polypeptide(L)' 'MVENEVLPKLIEADLVVLVTSLYYYGINAALKAVIDRFYAYNHELHGGKQAVTLISGYGDDSAFASMKLYFK' A
#
# COMPACT_ATOMS: atom_id res chain seq x y z
N MET A 1 2.66 -11.20 12.91
CA MET A 1 2.97 -9.76 12.90
C MET A 1 1.95 -9.01 12.04
N VAL A 2 1.82 -9.32 10.75
CA VAL A 2 0.83 -8.63 9.88
C VAL A 2 -0.60 -8.82 10.40
N GLU A 3 -1.00 -10.06 10.71
CA GLU A 3 -2.35 -10.42 11.14
C GLU A 3 -2.69 -9.93 12.54
N ASN A 4 -1.72 -9.99 13.46
CA ASN A 4 -1.97 -9.70 14.87
C ASN A 4 -1.73 -8.24 15.25
N GLU A 5 -0.98 -7.47 14.46
CA GLU A 5 -0.58 -6.11 14.83
C GLU A 5 -0.94 -5.06 13.78
N VAL A 6 -0.82 -5.39 12.48
CA VAL A 6 -1.02 -4.42 11.39
C VAL A 6 -2.47 -4.41 10.91
N LEU A 7 -3.06 -5.58 10.66
CA LEU A 7 -4.42 -5.71 10.17
C LEU A 7 -5.49 -5.11 11.11
N PRO A 8 -5.44 -5.29 12.44
CA PRO A 8 -6.41 -4.65 13.33
C PRO A 8 -6.40 -3.13 13.20
N LYS A 9 -5.21 -2.53 13.11
CA LYS A 9 -5.05 -1.08 12.92
C LYS A 9 -5.53 -0.61 11.54
N LEU A 10 -5.30 -1.41 10.50
CA LEU A 10 -5.79 -1.10 9.14
C LEU A 10 -7.33 -1.12 9.09
N ILE A 11 -7.96 -2.09 9.75
CA ILE A 11 -9.42 -2.23 9.79
C ILE A 11 -10.04 -1.04 10.54
N GLU A 12 -9.45 -0.59 11.65
CA GLU A 12 -9.94 0.53 12.45
C GLU A 12 -9.73 1.91 11.79
N ALA A 13 -8.65 2.10 11.04
CA ALA A 13 -8.28 3.43 10.52
C ALA A 13 -9.25 3.98 9.46
N ASP A 14 -9.54 5.28 9.48
CA ASP A 14 -10.31 5.94 8.41
C ASP A 14 -9.47 6.28 7.17
N LEU A 15 -8.15 6.45 7.35
CA LEU A 15 -7.17 6.74 6.30
C LEU A 15 -5.96 5.82 6.44
N VAL A 16 -5.55 5.19 5.34
CA VAL A 16 -4.33 4.38 5.26
C VAL A 16 -3.34 5.03 4.31
N VAL A 17 -2.11 5.27 4.79
CA VAL A 17 -1.01 5.75 3.95
C VAL A 17 -0.02 4.62 3.71
N LEU A 18 0.07 4.15 2.47
CA LEU A 18 1.01 3.12 2.05
C LEU A 18 2.33 3.78 1.63
N VAL A 19 3.36 3.64 2.45
CA VAL A 19 4.67 4.28 2.24
C VAL A 19 5.70 3.26 1.76
N THR A 20 6.41 3.57 0.68
CA THR A 20 7.46 2.69 0.16
C THR A 20 8.54 3.43 -0.59
N SER A 21 9.73 2.85 -0.64
CA SER A 21 10.75 3.24 -1.62
C SER A 21 10.43 2.60 -2.97
N LEU A 22 10.64 3.34 -4.06
CA LEU A 22 10.61 2.77 -5.41
C LEU A 22 11.63 1.64 -5.50
N TYR A 23 11.15 0.42 -5.75
CA TYR A 23 11.98 -0.78 -5.77
C TYR A 23 11.72 -1.57 -7.04
N TYR A 24 12.69 -1.60 -7.95
CA TYR A 24 12.56 -2.21 -9.29
C TYR A 24 11.30 -1.77 -10.04
N TYR A 25 11.07 -0.45 -10.14
CA TYR A 25 9.86 0.13 -10.74
C TYR A 25 8.57 -0.36 -10.07
N GLY A 26 8.64 -0.68 -8.78
CA GLY A 26 7.59 -1.32 -7.98
C GLY A 26 7.62 -0.87 -6.52
N ILE A 27 6.89 -1.61 -5.68
CA ILE A 27 6.93 -1.48 -4.22
C ILE A 27 7.82 -2.58 -3.62
N ASN A 28 8.32 -2.37 -2.40
CA ASN A 28 9.11 -3.41 -1.73
C ASN A 28 8.27 -4.64 -1.33
N ALA A 29 8.94 -5.77 -1.13
CA ALA A 29 8.29 -7.05 -0.82
C ALA A 29 7.58 -7.04 0.55
N ALA A 30 8.06 -6.26 1.51
CA ALA A 30 7.44 -6.17 2.84
C ALA A 30 6.04 -5.53 2.76
N LEU A 31 5.90 -4.42 2.02
CA LEU A 31 4.60 -3.78 1.79
C LEU A 31 3.68 -4.68 0.98
N LYS A 32 4.22 -5.37 -0.04
CA LYS A 32 3.45 -6.33 -0.84
C LYS A 32 2.89 -7.47 0.02
N ALA A 33 3.66 -7.98 0.98
CA ALA A 33 3.20 -9.02 1.90
C ALA A 33 2.03 -8.58 2.80
N VAL A 34 1.93 -7.28 3.13
CA VAL A 34 0.78 -6.71 3.86
C VAL A 34 -0.43 -6.62 2.94
N ILE A 35 -0.25 -6.06 1.73
CA ILE A 35 -1.33 -5.90 0.74
C ILE A 35 -1.92 -7.25 0.33
N ASP A 36 -1.10 -8.30 0.23
CA ASP A 36 -1.56 -9.65 -0.13
C ASP A 36 -2.53 -10.26 0.88
N ARG A 37 -2.60 -9.73 2.10
CA ARG A 37 -3.58 -10.17 3.10
C ARG A 37 -4.93 -9.50 2.94
N PHE A 38 -5.05 -8.42 2.17
CA PHE A 38 -6.30 -7.67 2.06
C PHE A 38 -7.43 -8.51 1.46
N TYR A 39 -7.10 -9.47 0.58
CA TYR A 39 -8.09 -10.37 0.00
C TYR A 39 -8.89 -11.15 1.05
N ALA A 40 -8.26 -11.56 2.15
CA ALA A 40 -8.92 -12.29 3.23
C ALA A 40 -9.80 -11.39 4.12
N TYR A 41 -9.60 -10.07 4.07
CA TYR A 41 -10.30 -9.06 4.89
C TYR A 41 -11.02 -8.02 4.03
N ASN A 42 -11.40 -8.42 2.81
CA ASN A 42 -11.90 -7.51 1.79
C ASN A 42 -13.18 -6.79 2.22
N HIS A 43 -14.04 -7.44 3.00
CA HIS A 43 -15.28 -6.85 3.48
C HIS A 43 -15.04 -5.79 4.56
N GLU A 44 -14.07 -6.03 5.45
CA GLU A 44 -13.71 -5.16 6.56
C GLU A 44 -12.89 -3.94 6.11
N LEU A 45 -12.13 -4.08 5.03
CA LEU A 45 -11.32 -3.00 4.47
C LEU A 45 -12.10 -2.11 3.49
N HIS A 46 -13.29 -2.54 3.03
CA HIS A 46 -14.17 -1.77 2.16
C HIS A 46 -15.17 -0.89 2.94
N GLY A 47 -15.62 0.21 2.33
CA GLY A 47 -16.75 1.00 2.85
C GLY A 47 -16.37 2.35 3.48
N GLY A 48 -15.68 3.21 2.72
CA GLY A 48 -15.49 4.63 3.09
C GLY A 48 -14.11 5.01 3.61
N LYS A 49 -13.19 4.04 3.70
CA LYS A 49 -11.79 4.27 4.06
C LYS A 49 -11.06 4.98 2.92
N GLN A 50 -10.24 5.97 3.26
CA GLN A 50 -9.37 6.65 2.32
C GLN A 50 -8.02 5.93 2.24
N ALA A 51 -7.38 5.96 1.06
CA ALA A 51 -6.05 5.41 0.87
C ALA A 51 -5.17 6.40 0.10
N VAL A 52 -3.92 6.57 0.54
CA VAL A 52 -2.90 7.38 -0.12
C VAL A 52 -1.64 6.56 -0.24
N THR A 53 -0.95 6.63 -1.38
CA THR A 53 0.36 6.00 -1.56
C THR A 53 1.44 7.07 -1.64
N LEU A 54 2.48 6.95 -0.81
CA LEU A 54 3.67 7.81 -0.85
C LEU A 54 4.87 6.98 -1.29
N ILE A 55 5.49 7.39 -2.39
CA ILE A 55 6.61 6.67 -2.99
C ILE A 55 7.80 7.61 -3.11
N SER A 56 8.93 7.22 -2.51
CA SER A 56 10.20 7.93 -2.63
C SER A 56 11.18 7.12 -3.49
N GLY A 57 11.90 7.76 -4.40
CA GLY A 57 12.86 7.07 -5.26
C GLY A 57 13.90 8.04 -5.82
N TYR A 58 14.98 7.49 -6.37
CA TYR A 58 15.98 8.25 -7.11
C TYR A 58 15.64 8.23 -8.60
N GLY A 59 15.74 9.38 -9.26
CA GLY A 59 15.43 9.55 -10.68
C GLY A 59 14.44 10.69 -10.91
N ASP A 60 14.02 10.85 -12.16
CA ASP A 60 12.98 11.79 -12.54
C ASP A 60 11.58 11.15 -12.51
N ASP A 61 10.59 11.88 -13.00
CA ASP A 61 9.19 11.45 -13.04
C ASP A 61 8.96 10.12 -13.79
N SER A 62 9.80 9.81 -14.79
CA SER A 62 9.68 8.59 -15.60
C SER A 62 9.99 7.33 -14.78
N ALA A 63 10.82 7.44 -13.73
CA ALA A 63 11.10 6.32 -12.83
C ALA A 63 9.82 5.83 -12.10
N PHE A 64 8.81 6.70 -11.97
CA PHE A 64 7.54 6.42 -11.32
C PHE A 64 6.42 6.06 -12.30
N ALA A 65 6.70 5.97 -13.61
CA ALA A 65 5.68 5.73 -14.63
C ALA A 65 4.83 4.48 -14.36
N SER A 66 5.46 3.37 -13.94
CA SER A 66 4.75 2.15 -13.55
C SER A 66 3.84 2.38 -12.35
N MET A 67 4.31 3.12 -11.33
CA MET A 67 3.54 3.41 -10.12
C MET A 67 2.32 4.27 -10.41
N LYS A 68 2.43 5.24 -11.31
CA LYS A 68 1.28 6.05 -11.76
C LYS A 68 0.23 5.24 -12.54
N LEU A 69 0.63 4.14 -13.18
CA LEU A 69 -0.31 3.23 -13.84
C LEU A 69 -1.08 2.37 -12.83
N TYR A 70 -0.40 1.89 -11.78
CA TYR A 70 -0.99 1.01 -10.77
C TYR A 70 -1.77 1.73 -9.67
N PHE A 71 -1.32 2.93 -9.27
CA PHE A 71 -1.98 3.76 -8.27
C PHE A 71 -2.63 4.96 -8.97
N LYS A 72 -3.92 4.85 -9.23
CA LYS A 72 -4.78 5.93 -9.76
C LYS A 72 -5.79 6.37 -8.73
#